data_AF-A0A0D2XU17-F1
#
_entry.id   AF-A0A0D2XU17-F1
#
_cell.length_a   1.000
_cell.length_b   1.000
_cell.length_c   1.000
_cell.angle_alpha   90.00
_cell.angle_beta   90.00
_cell.angle_gamma   90.00
#
_symmetry.space_group_name_H-M   'P 1'
#
loop_
_entity.id
_entity.type
_entity.pdbx_description
1 polymer ?
#
loop_
_entity_poly.entity_id
_entity_poly.type
_entity_poly.pdbx_seq_one_letter_code
_entity_poly.pdbx_strand_id
1 'polypeptide(L)'
;MGSVGPSTNDVIATLDAVSPSQFGGDEVERLRVRAAARHLLARVETPYERAWGFCFEHPAVFAALQTAIDLGIWKAWTKEGGGKKTIDDLVKLTGRDVEPNLLRRLFRLLAAFYVVEEAGVDTFKPTPFSYAIGDESTKVRASLEAATYQYISAGQNLPKYLAKIGYKVPTAAEDNNYAGSDPDGLNFFGRLQKSPEYYEAFTGHMEAWTSWKTPWTKIYDPSNLIEGADLSKPLVVDVGGNTGIDISHVLKARPDLPKGVLVLQDLPEIIERADVDEKITAMAHDFFKPQPVKGKSLHSRSL
;
A
#
# COMPACT_ATOMS: atom_id res chain seq x y z
N MET A 1 -18.84 -47.23 -6.97
CA MET A 1 -17.50 -46.82 -7.43
C MET A 1 -17.22 -45.46 -6.82
N GLY A 2 -16.55 -45.40 -5.67
CA GLY A 2 -16.23 -44.13 -5.03
C GLY A 2 -15.00 -43.53 -5.72
N SER A 3 -15.08 -42.30 -6.20
CA SER A 3 -13.91 -41.61 -6.72
C SER A 3 -12.90 -41.46 -5.58
N VAL A 4 -11.76 -42.14 -5.69
CA VAL A 4 -10.62 -41.90 -4.80
C VAL A 4 -10.10 -40.52 -5.18
N GLY A 5 -10.30 -39.53 -4.31
CA GLY A 5 -9.75 -38.20 -4.49
C GLY A 5 -8.21 -38.22 -4.51
N PRO A 6 -7.56 -37.12 -4.93
CA PRO A 6 -6.10 -37.02 -4.89
C PRO A 6 -5.58 -37.26 -3.46
N SER A 7 -4.41 -37.88 -3.34
CA SER A 7 -3.79 -38.09 -2.02
C SER A 7 -3.36 -36.75 -1.41
N THR A 8 -3.19 -36.70 -0.08
CA THR A 8 -2.68 -35.49 0.59
C THR A 8 -1.36 -34.99 0.01
N ASN A 9 -0.44 -35.91 -0.32
CA ASN A 9 0.84 -35.57 -0.92
C ASN A 9 0.69 -34.99 -2.33
N ASP A 10 -0.24 -35.51 -3.14
CA ASP A 10 -0.51 -34.98 -4.48
C ASP A 10 -1.10 -33.57 -4.40
N VAL A 11 -1.99 -33.33 -3.43
CA VAL A 11 -2.57 -31.99 -3.19
C VAL A 11 -1.47 -31.01 -2.78
N ILE A 12 -0.61 -31.37 -1.82
CA ILE A 12 0.51 -30.52 -1.38
C ILE A 12 1.46 -30.23 -2.55
N ALA A 13 1.89 -31.26 -3.28
CA ALA A 13 2.79 -31.07 -4.43
C ALA A 13 2.18 -30.18 -5.51
N THR A 14 0.86 -30.29 -5.75
CA THR A 14 0.16 -29.42 -6.70
C THR A 14 0.14 -27.97 -6.23
N LEU A 15 -0.08 -27.72 -4.94
CA LEU A 15 -0.09 -26.37 -4.37
C LEU A 15 1.32 -25.75 -4.37
N ASP A 16 2.34 -26.50 -3.97
CA ASP A 16 3.73 -26.05 -3.93
C ASP A 16 4.30 -25.76 -5.32
N ALA A 17 3.78 -26.43 -6.36
CA ALA A 17 4.16 -26.18 -7.74
C ALA A 17 3.61 -24.85 -8.30
N VAL A 18 2.66 -24.19 -7.62
CA VAL A 18 2.10 -22.91 -8.07
C VAL A 18 3.09 -21.79 -7.85
N SER A 19 3.50 -21.12 -8.92
CA SER A 19 4.44 -19.99 -8.86
C SER A 19 4.08 -18.87 -9.84
N PRO A 20 4.43 -17.59 -9.53
CA PRO A 20 4.09 -16.47 -10.39
C PRO A 20 4.63 -16.57 -11.83
N SER A 21 5.74 -17.29 -12.03
CA SER A 21 6.38 -17.47 -13.35
C SER A 21 5.51 -18.25 -14.34
N GLN A 22 4.59 -19.09 -13.86
CA GLN A 22 3.70 -19.89 -14.71
C GLN A 22 2.68 -19.04 -15.48
N PHE A 23 2.39 -17.83 -15.01
CA PHE A 23 1.40 -16.96 -15.64
C PHE A 23 1.97 -16.09 -16.75
N GLY A 24 3.28 -16.11 -17.02
CA GLY A 24 3.88 -15.36 -18.13
C GLY A 24 3.66 -13.83 -18.05
N GLY A 25 3.44 -13.30 -16.85
CA GLY A 25 3.09 -11.89 -16.63
C GLY A 25 1.59 -11.56 -16.75
N ASP A 26 0.72 -12.56 -16.97
CA ASP A 26 -0.73 -12.39 -16.93
C ASP A 26 -1.20 -12.18 -15.48
N GLU A 27 -1.39 -10.91 -15.13
CA GLU A 27 -1.83 -10.49 -13.81
C GLU A 27 -3.27 -10.94 -13.51
N VAL A 28 -4.14 -11.05 -14.53
CA VAL A 28 -5.52 -11.48 -14.34
C VAL A 28 -5.55 -12.94 -13.91
N GLU A 29 -4.83 -13.82 -14.60
CA GLU A 29 -4.75 -15.24 -14.23
C GLU A 29 -4.09 -15.43 -12.86
N ARG A 30 -3.01 -14.70 -12.56
CA ARG A 30 -2.39 -14.70 -11.24
C ARG A 30 -3.38 -14.32 -10.13
N LEU A 31 -4.19 -13.28 -10.35
CA LEU A 31 -5.20 -12.82 -9.39
C LEU A 31 -6.34 -13.84 -9.22
N ARG A 32 -6.75 -14.52 -10.28
CA ARG A 32 -7.75 -15.60 -10.22
C ARG A 32 -7.24 -16.77 -9.37
N VAL A 33 -6.00 -17.20 -9.56
CA VAL A 33 -5.39 -18.24 -8.72
C VAL A 33 -5.27 -17.79 -7.27
N ARG A 34 -4.86 -16.54 -7.01
CA ARG A 34 -4.83 -15.97 -5.65
C ARG A 34 -6.22 -16.00 -4.98
N ALA A 35 -7.27 -15.65 -5.72
CA ALA A 35 -8.64 -15.71 -5.20
C ALA A 35 -9.08 -17.15 -4.91
N ALA A 36 -8.76 -18.10 -5.79
CA ALA A 36 -9.04 -19.51 -5.59
C ALA A 36 -8.30 -20.08 -4.36
N ALA A 37 -7.05 -19.69 -4.14
CA ALA A 37 -6.27 -20.09 -2.96
C ALA A 37 -6.88 -19.54 -1.66
N ARG A 38 -7.32 -18.28 -1.63
CA ARG A 38 -8.05 -17.71 -0.48
C ARG A 38 -9.35 -18.47 -0.19
N HIS A 39 -10.09 -18.83 -1.24
CA HIS A 39 -11.30 -19.63 -1.09
C HIS A 39 -11.02 -21.07 -0.65
N LEU A 40 -9.92 -21.66 -1.10
CA LEU A 40 -9.45 -22.96 -0.60
C LEU A 40 -9.16 -22.89 0.89
N LEU A 41 -8.34 -21.92 1.33
CA LEU A 41 -7.98 -21.74 2.74
C LEU A 41 -9.24 -21.59 3.61
N ALA A 42 -10.17 -20.73 3.18
CA ALA A 42 -11.46 -20.53 3.82
C ALA A 42 -12.32 -21.81 3.98
N ARG A 43 -12.12 -22.83 3.15
CA ARG A 43 -12.85 -24.11 3.22
C ARG A 43 -12.17 -25.15 4.09
N VAL A 44 -10.84 -25.10 4.19
CA VAL A 44 -10.06 -26.12 4.92
C VAL A 44 -9.78 -25.72 6.37
N GLU A 45 -9.77 -24.42 6.67
CA GLU A 45 -9.68 -23.92 8.03
C GLU A 45 -10.93 -24.27 8.84
N THR A 46 -10.72 -24.71 10.08
CA THR A 46 -11.78 -24.78 11.07
C THR A 46 -12.27 -23.37 11.44
N PRO A 47 -13.49 -23.23 11.98
CA PRO A 47 -13.97 -21.94 12.47
C PRO A 47 -13.06 -21.30 13.53
N TYR A 48 -12.36 -22.10 14.34
CA TYR A 48 -11.43 -21.61 15.37
C TYR A 48 -10.15 -21.05 14.77
N GLU A 49 -9.52 -21.77 13.84
CA GLU A 49 -8.32 -21.30 13.14
C GLU A 49 -8.60 -19.98 12.41
N ARG A 50 -9.74 -19.90 11.71
CA ARG A 50 -10.17 -18.66 11.06
C ARG A 50 -10.37 -17.50 12.05
N ALA A 51 -10.95 -17.76 13.21
CA ALA A 51 -11.13 -16.74 14.24
C ALA A 51 -9.80 -16.27 14.84
N TRP A 52 -8.88 -17.20 15.12
CA TRP A 52 -7.53 -16.88 15.62
C TRP A 52 -6.72 -16.07 14.60
N GLY A 53 -6.86 -16.36 13.31
CA GLY A 53 -6.32 -15.57 12.21
C GLY A 53 -6.62 -14.07 12.38
N PHE A 54 -7.90 -13.74 12.58
CA PHE A 54 -8.34 -12.34 12.73
C PHE A 54 -7.95 -11.70 14.07
N CYS A 55 -8.11 -12.40 15.19
CA CYS A 55 -8.03 -11.77 16.52
C CYS A 55 -6.68 -11.91 17.21
N PHE A 56 -5.86 -12.89 16.82
CA PHE A 56 -4.61 -13.21 17.50
C PHE A 56 -3.41 -13.16 16.56
N GLU A 57 -3.48 -13.88 15.44
CA GLU A 57 -2.35 -14.04 14.52
C GLU A 57 -1.98 -12.74 13.81
N HIS A 58 -2.91 -12.16 13.05
CA HIS A 58 -2.63 -10.96 12.27
C HIS A 58 -2.17 -9.76 13.13
N PRO A 59 -2.80 -9.46 14.29
CA PRO A 59 -2.30 -8.40 15.18
C PRO A 59 -0.87 -8.66 15.67
N ALA A 60 -0.54 -9.90 16.08
CA ALA A 60 0.77 -10.25 16.60
C ALA A 60 1.87 -10.19 15.51
N VAL A 61 1.58 -10.72 14.32
CA VAL A 61 2.50 -10.69 13.18
C VAL A 61 2.74 -9.26 12.72
N PHE A 62 1.69 -8.44 12.66
CA PHE A 62 1.80 -7.04 12.30
C PHE A 62 2.63 -6.25 13.31
N ALA A 63 2.46 -6.49 14.61
CA ALA A 63 3.31 -5.88 15.64
C ALA A 63 4.79 -6.27 15.47
N ALA A 64 5.09 -7.52 15.13
CA ALA A 64 6.45 -7.97 14.84
C ALA A 64 7.04 -7.29 13.59
N LEU A 65 6.24 -7.16 12.52
CA LEU A 65 6.60 -6.45 11.29
C LEU A 65 6.95 -4.99 11.57
N GLN A 66 6.05 -4.26 12.25
CA GLN A 66 6.24 -2.85 12.59
C GLN A 66 7.45 -2.66 13.51
N THR A 67 7.63 -3.52 14.51
CA THR A 67 8.82 -3.45 15.39
C THR A 67 10.12 -3.57 14.58
N ALA A 68 10.18 -4.48 13.60
CA ALA A 68 11.36 -4.63 12.74
C ALA A 68 11.53 -3.45 11.76
N ILE A 69 10.45 -2.75 11.39
CA ILE A 69 10.50 -1.47 10.67
C ILE A 69 11.12 -0.39 11.56
N ASP A 70 10.62 -0.22 12.79
CA ASP A 70 11.06 0.82 13.73
C ASP A 70 12.54 0.66 14.13
N LEU A 71 13.00 -0.59 14.20
CA LEU A 71 14.41 -0.94 14.45
C LEU A 71 15.30 -0.80 13.20
N GLY A 72 14.74 -0.46 12.04
CA GLY A 72 15.47 -0.26 10.79
C GLY A 72 16.00 -1.55 10.14
N ILE A 73 15.57 -2.73 10.61
CA ILE A 73 16.14 -4.02 10.21
C ILE A 73 15.93 -4.27 8.73
N TRP A 74 14.71 -4.09 8.22
CA TRP A 74 14.39 -4.40 6.81
C TRP A 74 15.24 -3.58 5.83
N LYS A 75 15.36 -2.28 6.11
CA LYS A 75 16.14 -1.34 5.31
C LYS A 75 17.62 -1.67 5.34
N ALA A 76 18.18 -1.89 6.53
CA ALA A 76 19.59 -2.23 6.69
C ALA A 76 19.92 -3.58 6.04
N TRP A 77 19.07 -4.59 6.23
CA TRP A 77 19.27 -5.92 5.68
C TRP A 77 19.21 -5.91 4.14
N THR A 78 18.26 -5.19 3.56
CA THR A 78 18.15 -5.04 2.10
C THR A 78 19.32 -4.26 1.52
N LYS A 79 19.77 -3.19 2.20
CA LYS A 79 20.94 -2.39 1.80
C LYS A 79 22.24 -3.21 1.73
N GLU A 80 22.41 -4.20 2.61
CA GLU A 80 23.55 -5.13 2.55
C GLU A 80 23.41 -6.24 1.49
N GLY A 81 22.36 -6.21 0.66
CA GLY A 81 22.07 -7.23 -0.34
C GLY A 81 21.29 -8.43 0.18
N GLY A 82 20.79 -8.38 1.42
CA GLY A 82 19.98 -9.44 2.03
C GLY A 82 20.79 -10.64 2.51
N GLY A 83 20.37 -11.83 2.04
CA GLY A 83 21.02 -13.10 2.38
C GLY A 83 20.76 -13.61 3.80
N LYS A 84 21.40 -14.72 4.14
CA LYS A 84 21.24 -15.42 5.43
C LYS A 84 21.86 -14.60 6.57
N LYS A 85 21.10 -14.34 7.65
CA LYS A 85 21.56 -13.61 8.86
C LYS A 85 21.16 -14.36 10.12
N THR A 86 22.05 -14.40 11.11
CA THR A 86 21.72 -14.87 12.46
C THR A 86 20.97 -13.79 13.24
N ILE A 87 20.32 -14.15 14.35
CA ILE A 87 19.72 -13.15 15.27
C ILE A 87 20.75 -12.11 15.70
N ASP A 88 21.99 -12.51 16.01
CA ASP A 88 23.03 -11.57 16.44
C ASP A 88 23.43 -10.60 15.32
N ASP A 89 23.41 -11.06 14.06
CA ASP A 89 23.62 -10.16 12.92
C ASP A 89 22.45 -9.18 12.76
N LEU A 90 21.21 -9.64 12.94
CA LEU A 90 20.03 -8.77 12.89
C LEU A 90 20.03 -7.73 14.03
N VAL A 91 20.50 -8.08 15.22
CA VAL A 91 20.72 -7.12 16.32
C VAL A 91 21.73 -6.05 15.90
N LYS A 92 22.87 -6.45 15.31
CA LYS A 92 23.89 -5.49 14.84
C LYS A 92 23.34 -4.52 13.80
N LEU A 93 22.47 -4.98 12.89
CA LEU A 93 21.83 -4.12 11.88
C LEU A 93 21.00 -2.99 12.48
N THR A 94 20.48 -3.15 13.69
CA THR A 94 19.67 -2.11 14.34
C THR A 94 20.50 -0.88 14.76
N GLY A 95 21.80 -1.06 14.97
CA GLY A 95 22.66 -0.03 15.59
C GLY A 95 22.25 0.36 17.01
N ARG A 96 21.43 -0.45 17.68
CA ARG A 96 20.86 -0.21 19.01
C ARG A 96 21.16 -1.39 19.95
N ASP A 97 21.06 -1.12 21.25
CA ASP A 97 21.09 -2.17 22.26
C ASP A 97 19.74 -2.89 22.29
N VAL A 98 19.65 -4.03 21.61
CA VAL A 98 18.43 -4.85 21.50
C VAL A 98 18.72 -6.24 22.04
N GLU A 99 17.93 -6.66 23.03
CA GLU A 99 17.99 -8.00 23.60
C GLU A 99 17.78 -9.08 22.52
N PRO A 100 18.76 -9.97 22.24
CA PRO A 100 18.65 -10.97 21.17
C PRO A 100 17.42 -11.88 21.31
N ASN A 101 17.02 -12.18 22.54
CA ASN A 101 15.82 -12.98 22.82
C ASN A 101 14.52 -12.33 22.37
N LEU A 102 14.44 -10.99 22.32
CA LEU A 102 13.29 -10.29 21.77
C LEU A 102 13.18 -10.55 20.27
N LEU A 103 14.25 -10.29 19.51
CA LEU A 103 14.25 -10.51 18.06
C LEU A 103 14.04 -11.99 17.73
N ARG A 104 14.62 -12.92 18.49
CA ARG A 104 14.39 -14.36 18.33
C ARG A 104 12.91 -14.73 18.33
N ARG A 105 12.12 -14.16 19.26
CA ARG A 105 10.68 -14.43 19.36
C ARG A 105 9.91 -13.83 18.19
N LEU A 106 10.25 -12.59 17.80
CA LEU A 106 9.61 -11.90 16.69
C LEU A 106 9.92 -12.59 15.35
N PHE A 107 11.18 -12.95 15.09
CA PHE A 107 11.59 -13.57 13.83
C PHE A 107 11.08 -15.01 13.66
N ARG A 108 10.91 -15.77 14.74
CA ARG A 108 10.20 -17.07 14.68
C ARG A 108 8.74 -16.89 14.27
N LEU A 109 8.05 -15.88 14.80
CA LEU A 109 6.69 -15.55 14.38
C LEU A 109 6.66 -15.10 12.90
N LEU A 110 7.57 -14.23 12.49
CA LEU A 110 7.68 -13.78 11.10
C LEU A 110 7.98 -14.95 10.13
N ALA A 111 8.76 -15.93 10.57
CA ALA A 111 9.03 -17.15 9.79
C ALA A 111 7.80 -18.04 9.65
N ALA A 112 7.03 -18.22 10.74
CA ALA A 112 5.78 -18.98 10.72
C ALA A 112 4.73 -18.40 9.77
N PHE A 113 4.80 -17.09 9.49
CA PHE A 113 3.92 -16.39 8.55
C PHE A 113 4.57 -16.09 7.20
N TYR A 114 5.70 -16.75 6.89
CA TYR A 114 6.40 -16.64 5.61
C TYR A 114 6.82 -15.21 5.24
N VAL A 115 6.96 -14.34 6.23
CA VAL A 115 7.57 -13.01 6.02
C VAL A 115 9.06 -13.22 5.75
N VAL A 116 9.72 -14.08 6.53
CA VAL A 116 11.10 -14.54 6.34
C VAL A 116 11.13 -16.07 6.21
N GLU A 117 12.22 -16.63 5.71
CA GLU A 117 12.50 -18.07 5.71
C GLU A 117 13.44 -18.41 6.87
N GLU A 118 13.13 -19.45 7.67
CA GLU A 118 14.05 -19.98 8.67
C GLU A 118 15.04 -20.96 8.01
N ALA A 119 16.31 -20.56 7.94
CA ALA A 119 17.37 -21.29 7.24
C ALA A 119 18.29 -22.09 8.21
N GLY A 120 17.90 -22.21 9.47
CA GLY A 120 18.61 -22.87 10.56
C GLY A 120 18.27 -22.24 11.91
N VAL A 121 18.78 -22.83 12.99
CA VAL A 121 18.57 -22.32 14.35
C VAL A 121 18.97 -20.85 14.44
N ASP A 122 18.02 -20.00 14.85
CA ASP A 122 18.18 -18.55 15.00
C ASP A 122 18.78 -17.87 13.77
N THR A 123 18.49 -18.41 12.57
CA THR A 123 19.06 -17.92 11.32
C THR A 123 18.01 -17.82 10.23
N PHE A 124 17.89 -16.65 9.61
CA PHE A 124 16.78 -16.31 8.72
C PHE A 124 17.27 -15.77 7.37
N LYS A 125 16.42 -15.83 6.35
CA LYS A 125 16.62 -15.22 5.03
C LYS A 125 15.40 -14.37 4.64
N PRO A 126 15.58 -13.25 3.92
CA PRO A 126 14.45 -12.49 3.42
C PRO A 126 13.71 -13.24 2.31
N THR A 127 12.38 -13.15 2.30
CA THR A 127 11.53 -13.51 1.15
C THR A 127 11.39 -12.31 0.20
N PRO A 128 10.79 -12.47 -1.00
CA PRO A 128 10.46 -11.33 -1.86
C PRO A 128 9.65 -10.23 -1.15
N PHE A 129 8.78 -10.60 -0.20
CA PHE A 129 8.04 -9.64 0.61
C PHE A 129 8.94 -8.87 1.58
N SER A 130 9.84 -9.56 2.30
CA SER A 130 10.82 -8.90 3.17
C SER A 130 11.73 -7.93 2.43
N TYR A 131 12.20 -8.31 1.24
CA TYR A 131 13.00 -7.43 0.39
C TYR A 131 12.23 -6.17 0.00
N ALA A 132 10.97 -6.32 -0.39
CA ALA A 132 10.13 -5.16 -0.73
C ALA A 132 9.92 -4.23 0.47
N ILE A 133 9.82 -4.74 1.71
CA ILE A 133 9.74 -3.88 2.90
C ILE A 133 11.02 -3.02 3.05
N GLY A 134 12.20 -3.57 2.76
CA GLY A 134 13.45 -2.83 2.87
C GLY A 134 13.77 -1.91 1.70
N ASP A 135 13.19 -2.17 0.53
CA ASP A 135 13.36 -1.39 -0.70
C ASP A 135 12.34 -0.22 -0.77
N GLU A 136 12.84 0.98 -0.51
CA GLU A 136 12.09 2.25 -0.54
C GLU A 136 11.33 2.47 -1.85
N SER A 137 11.85 1.96 -2.97
CA SER A 137 11.24 2.17 -4.29
C SER A 137 9.92 1.42 -4.45
N THR A 138 9.71 0.35 -3.69
CA THR A 138 8.50 -0.48 -3.77
C THR A 138 7.33 0.10 -2.98
N LYS A 139 7.61 0.99 -2.02
CA LYS A 139 6.64 1.61 -1.11
C LYS A 139 5.82 0.61 -0.26
N VAL A 140 6.27 -0.64 -0.14
CA VAL A 140 5.61 -1.65 0.71
C VAL A 140 5.71 -1.27 2.18
N ARG A 141 6.85 -0.74 2.64
CA ARG A 141 6.99 -0.24 4.02
C ARG A 141 6.01 0.87 4.33
N ALA A 142 5.92 1.88 3.47
CA ALA A 142 4.98 2.99 3.64
C ALA A 142 3.53 2.50 3.74
N SER A 143 3.16 1.45 3.00
CA SER A 143 1.84 0.81 3.10
C SER A 143 1.59 0.13 4.45
N LEU A 144 2.61 -0.51 5.04
CA LEU A 144 2.53 -1.09 6.38
C LEU A 144 2.48 0.00 7.45
N GLU A 145 3.33 1.02 7.36
CA GLU A 145 3.34 2.16 8.28
C GLU A 145 2.03 2.95 8.23
N ALA A 146 1.43 3.12 7.05
CA ALA A 146 0.11 3.74 6.91
C ALA A 146 -0.98 2.93 7.64
N ALA A 147 -0.90 1.60 7.67
CA ALA A 147 -1.82 0.81 8.47
C ALA A 147 -1.69 1.10 9.98
N THR A 148 -0.44 1.19 10.49
CA THR A 148 -0.15 1.57 11.88
C THR A 148 -0.65 2.96 12.21
N TYR A 149 -0.31 3.94 11.37
CA TYR A 149 -0.55 5.35 11.63
C TYR A 149 -1.97 5.81 11.32
N GLN A 150 -2.69 5.11 10.43
CA GLN A 150 -3.96 5.62 9.91
C GLN A 150 -5.15 4.68 10.15
N TYR A 151 -5.01 3.39 9.87
CA TYR A 151 -6.19 2.54 9.63
C TYR A 151 -6.51 1.58 10.77
N ILE A 152 -5.50 1.01 11.43
CA ILE A 152 -5.72 -0.06 12.43
C ILE A 152 -6.48 0.48 13.65
N SER A 153 -6.01 1.56 14.26
CA SER A 153 -6.66 2.18 15.42
C SER A 153 -8.06 2.71 15.09
N ALA A 154 -8.20 3.36 13.94
CA ALA A 154 -9.49 3.86 13.46
C ALA A 154 -10.49 2.73 13.20
N GLY A 155 -10.03 1.61 12.63
CA GLY A 155 -10.83 0.40 12.41
C GLY A 155 -11.25 -0.28 13.72
N GLN A 156 -10.35 -0.37 14.70
CA GLN A 156 -10.66 -0.88 16.03
C GLN A 156 -11.67 0.00 16.78
N ASN A 157 -11.65 1.31 16.54
CA ASN A 157 -12.59 2.25 17.15
C ASN A 157 -13.96 2.30 16.44
N LEU A 158 -14.04 1.88 15.16
CA LEU A 158 -15.25 1.97 14.36
C LEU A 158 -16.50 1.36 15.03
N PRO A 159 -16.47 0.16 15.65
CA PRO A 159 -17.66 -0.39 16.30
C PRO A 159 -18.17 0.48 17.46
N LYS A 160 -17.26 1.05 18.27
CA LYS A 160 -17.62 1.95 19.38
C LYS A 160 -18.23 3.25 18.87
N TYR A 161 -17.63 3.81 17.82
CA TYR A 161 -18.13 5.02 17.17
C TYR A 161 -19.52 4.79 16.53
N LEU A 162 -19.72 3.69 15.80
CA LEU A 162 -21.02 3.37 15.22
C LEU A 162 -22.11 3.18 16.28
N ALA A 163 -21.77 2.53 17.41
CA ALA A 163 -22.68 2.45 18.55
C ALA A 163 -23.03 3.82 19.14
N LYS A 164 -22.02 4.71 19.30
CA LYS A 164 -22.21 6.11 19.78
C LYS A 164 -23.20 6.87 18.91
N ILE A 165 -23.17 6.71 17.59
CA ILE A 165 -24.07 7.40 16.66
C ILE A 165 -25.37 6.63 16.35
N GLY A 166 -25.66 5.56 17.11
CA GLY A 166 -26.88 4.76 16.91
C GLY A 166 -26.94 4.06 15.55
N TYR A 167 -25.79 3.64 15.03
CA TYR A 167 -25.62 2.96 13.73
C TYR A 167 -26.21 3.76 12.55
N LYS A 168 -26.17 5.10 12.64
CA LYS A 168 -26.53 5.98 11.53
C LYS A 168 -25.35 6.18 10.58
N VAL A 169 -25.64 6.68 9.38
CA VAL A 169 -24.61 7.05 8.40
C VAL A 169 -23.79 8.20 9.01
N PRO A 170 -22.46 8.05 9.15
CA PRO A 170 -21.62 9.13 9.66
C PRO A 170 -21.48 10.22 8.59
N THR A 171 -21.89 11.45 8.93
CA THR A 171 -21.82 12.62 8.03
C THR A 171 -20.89 13.71 8.54
N ALA A 172 -20.39 13.61 9.76
CA ALA A 172 -19.50 14.58 10.35
C ALA A 172 -18.04 14.36 9.90
N ALA A 173 -17.40 15.42 9.40
CA ALA A 173 -15.99 15.39 9.04
C ALA A 173 -15.07 15.33 10.28
N GLU A 174 -15.48 15.98 11.38
CA GLU A 174 -14.64 16.16 12.58
C GLU A 174 -14.89 15.09 13.66
N ASP A 175 -16.13 14.64 13.84
CA ASP A 175 -16.48 13.58 14.81
C ASP A 175 -16.69 12.25 14.06
N ASN A 176 -15.60 11.52 13.89
CA ASN A 176 -15.57 10.22 13.21
C ASN A 176 -14.72 9.19 13.96
N ASN A 177 -14.71 7.94 13.48
CA ASN A 177 -13.96 6.85 14.12
C ASN A 177 -12.44 7.08 14.11
N TYR A 178 -11.90 7.80 13.12
CA TYR A 178 -10.50 8.17 13.07
C TYR A 178 -10.17 9.16 14.20
N ALA A 179 -10.89 10.29 14.25
CA ALA A 179 -10.67 11.33 15.27
C ALA A 179 -10.83 10.78 16.69
N GLY A 180 -11.81 9.90 16.92
CA GLY A 180 -11.99 9.24 18.22
C GLY A 180 -10.92 8.21 18.59
N SER A 181 -10.07 7.78 17.63
CA SER A 181 -8.93 6.89 17.88
C SER A 181 -7.60 7.65 17.98
N ASP A 182 -7.59 8.90 17.53
CA ASP A 182 -6.44 9.76 17.52
C ASP A 182 -6.15 10.32 18.93
N PRO A 183 -4.91 10.27 19.44
CA PRO A 183 -4.58 10.75 20.79
C PRO A 183 -4.87 12.24 21.03
N ASP A 184 -4.84 13.05 19.97
CA ASP A 184 -5.09 14.49 20.03
C ASP A 184 -6.52 14.86 19.58
N GLY A 185 -7.35 13.85 19.24
CA GLY A 185 -8.69 14.06 18.68
C GLY A 185 -8.69 14.66 17.27
N LEU A 186 -7.58 14.57 16.53
CA LEU A 186 -7.46 15.15 15.19
C LEU A 186 -8.21 14.32 14.15
N ASN A 187 -8.87 15.00 13.21
CA ASN A 187 -9.32 14.34 12.00
C ASN A 187 -8.10 13.88 11.15
N PHE A 188 -8.37 13.06 10.13
CA PHE A 188 -7.34 12.50 9.26
C PHE A 188 -6.36 13.54 8.71
N PHE A 189 -6.86 14.61 8.08
CA PHE A 189 -6.01 15.63 7.48
C PHE A 189 -5.25 16.47 8.52
N GLY A 190 -5.88 16.75 9.67
CA GLY A 190 -5.24 17.44 10.79
C GLY A 190 -4.06 16.65 11.35
N ARG A 191 -4.18 15.32 11.43
CA ARG A 191 -3.06 14.44 11.82
C ARG A 191 -1.94 14.46 10.78
N LEU A 192 -2.25 14.36 9.49
CA LEU A 192 -1.24 14.45 8.43
C LEU A 192 -0.48 15.78 8.45
N GLN A 193 -1.17 16.91 8.66
CA GLN A 193 -0.54 18.23 8.74
C GLN A 193 0.36 18.39 9.98
N LYS A 194 -0.01 17.76 11.10
CA LYS A 194 0.74 17.85 12.36
C LYS A 194 1.98 16.96 12.38
N SER A 195 1.95 15.81 11.70
CA SER A 195 2.95 14.74 11.82
C SER A 195 3.58 14.39 10.46
N PRO A 196 4.80 14.86 10.15
CA PRO A 196 5.49 14.56 8.89
C PRO A 196 5.60 13.06 8.58
N GLU A 197 5.81 12.22 9.59
CA GLU A 197 5.93 10.78 9.46
C GLU A 197 4.61 10.09 9.09
N TYR A 198 3.48 10.60 9.59
CA TYR A 198 2.14 10.14 9.20
C TYR A 198 1.85 10.50 7.75
N TYR A 199 2.24 11.72 7.37
CA TYR A 199 2.14 12.22 6.02
C TYR A 199 2.98 11.39 5.03
N GLU A 200 4.26 11.15 5.33
CA GLU A 200 5.16 10.38 4.47
C GLU A 200 4.68 8.95 4.25
N ALA A 201 4.25 8.27 5.32
CA ALA A 201 3.68 6.92 5.22
C ALA A 201 2.42 6.90 4.36
N PHE A 202 1.53 7.89 4.54
CA PHE A 202 0.31 8.00 3.75
C PHE A 202 0.60 8.26 2.26
N THR A 203 1.44 9.23 1.93
CA THR A 203 1.77 9.53 0.54
C THR A 203 2.48 8.37 -0.13
N GLY A 204 3.43 7.72 0.55
CA GLY A 204 4.07 6.51 0.03
C GLY A 204 3.09 5.36 -0.20
N HIS A 205 2.11 5.18 0.70
CA HIS A 205 1.04 4.21 0.47
C HIS A 205 0.19 4.54 -0.76
N MET A 206 -0.19 5.81 -0.93
CA MET A 206 -0.97 6.27 -2.10
C MET A 206 -0.18 6.12 -3.41
N GLU A 207 1.13 6.40 -3.41
CA GLU A 207 2.01 6.13 -4.54
C GLU A 207 2.01 4.65 -4.95
N ALA A 208 2.14 3.76 -3.95
CA ALA A 208 2.08 2.32 -4.18
C ALA A 208 0.71 1.93 -4.77
N TRP A 209 -0.37 2.35 -4.11
CA TRP A 209 -1.74 2.05 -4.50
C TRP A 209 -2.05 2.48 -5.93
N THR A 210 -1.68 3.70 -6.30
CA THR A 210 -1.88 4.24 -7.66
C THR A 210 -1.02 3.51 -8.69
N SER A 211 0.20 3.13 -8.35
CA SER A 211 1.09 2.36 -9.24
C SER A 211 0.54 0.96 -9.56
N TRP A 212 -0.24 0.37 -8.66
CA TRP A 212 -0.88 -0.94 -8.85
C TRP A 212 -2.30 -0.86 -9.44
N LYS A 213 -2.92 0.32 -9.49
CA LYS A 213 -4.19 0.52 -10.21
C LYS A 213 -3.94 0.43 -11.73
N THR A 214 -4.88 -0.18 -12.46
CA THR A 214 -4.87 -0.06 -13.92
C THR A 214 -5.07 1.42 -14.28
N PRO A 215 -4.14 2.04 -15.04
CA PRO A 215 -4.31 3.42 -15.47
C PRO A 215 -5.62 3.57 -16.22
N TRP A 216 -6.39 4.61 -15.90
CA TRP A 216 -7.67 4.86 -16.57
C TRP A 216 -7.50 5.02 -18.09
N THR A 217 -6.32 5.46 -18.54
CA THR A 217 -5.95 5.59 -19.96
C THR A 217 -5.88 4.26 -20.71
N LYS A 218 -5.81 3.13 -20.00
CA LYS A 218 -5.94 1.79 -20.60
C LYS A 218 -7.40 1.34 -20.74
N ILE A 219 -8.30 1.96 -19.99
CA ILE A 219 -9.74 1.66 -20.00
C ILE A 219 -10.47 2.63 -20.94
N TYR A 220 -10.03 3.88 -20.97
CA TYR A 220 -10.55 4.94 -21.82
C TYR A 220 -9.41 5.55 -22.65
N ASP A 221 -9.54 5.54 -23.97
CA ASP A 221 -8.56 6.12 -24.88
C ASP A 221 -8.52 7.66 -24.75
N PRO A 222 -7.41 8.26 -24.30
CA PRO A 222 -7.28 9.71 -24.18
C PRO A 222 -7.41 10.46 -25.52
N SER A 223 -7.28 9.76 -26.65
CA SER A 223 -7.50 10.34 -27.99
C SER A 223 -8.90 10.92 -28.17
N ASN A 224 -9.89 10.34 -27.49
CA ASN A 224 -11.26 10.84 -27.47
C ASN A 224 -11.39 12.22 -26.78
N LEU A 225 -10.43 12.60 -25.94
CA LEU A 225 -10.39 13.94 -25.33
C LEU A 225 -9.81 14.98 -26.27
N ILE A 226 -8.98 14.56 -27.23
CA ILE A 226 -8.22 15.43 -28.12
C ILE A 226 -9.06 15.83 -29.34
N GLU A 227 -9.99 14.98 -29.77
CA GLU A 227 -10.84 15.26 -30.92
C GLU A 227 -11.68 16.53 -30.70
N GLY A 228 -11.42 17.57 -31.50
CA GLY A 228 -12.09 18.86 -31.41
C GLY A 228 -11.65 19.75 -30.23
N ALA A 229 -10.62 19.36 -29.47
CA ALA A 229 -10.11 20.15 -28.36
C ALA A 229 -9.19 21.29 -28.82
N ASP A 230 -9.28 22.41 -28.11
CA ASP A 230 -8.37 23.55 -28.25
C ASP A 230 -7.11 23.30 -27.39
N LEU A 231 -6.07 22.73 -28.01
CA LEU A 231 -4.81 22.38 -27.34
C LEU A 231 -3.94 23.59 -26.95
N SER A 232 -4.42 24.83 -27.15
CA SER A 232 -3.83 26.02 -26.52
C SER A 232 -4.25 26.17 -25.05
N LYS A 233 -5.19 25.34 -24.59
CA LYS A 233 -5.76 25.37 -23.23
C LYS A 233 -5.49 24.05 -22.48
N PRO A 234 -5.56 24.06 -21.14
CA PRO A 234 -5.56 22.84 -20.35
C PRO A 234 -6.61 21.85 -20.85
N LEU A 235 -6.19 20.62 -21.12
CA LEU A 235 -7.03 19.51 -21.55
C LEU A 235 -7.40 18.63 -20.35
N VAL A 236 -6.42 18.27 -19.52
CA VAL A 236 -6.60 17.44 -18.32
C VAL A 236 -6.01 18.16 -17.12
N VAL A 237 -6.82 18.30 -16.08
CA VAL A 237 -6.43 18.87 -14.79
C VAL A 237 -6.58 17.78 -13.74
N ASP A 238 -5.46 17.37 -13.16
CA ASP A 238 -5.41 16.36 -12.11
C ASP A 238 -5.48 17.03 -10.74
N VAL A 239 -6.68 17.03 -10.14
CA VAL A 239 -7.00 17.79 -8.93
C VAL A 239 -6.79 16.92 -7.69
N GLY A 240 -5.81 17.29 -6.86
CA GLY A 240 -5.31 16.45 -5.77
C GLY A 240 -4.48 15.28 -6.28
N GLY A 241 -3.68 15.51 -7.33
CA GLY A 241 -2.98 14.44 -8.07
C GLY A 241 -1.72 13.90 -7.38
N ASN A 242 -1.34 14.43 -6.22
CA ASN A 242 -0.19 14.00 -5.43
C ASN A 242 1.12 13.98 -6.25
N THR A 243 1.77 12.82 -6.39
CA THR A 243 2.99 12.63 -7.20
C THR A 243 2.79 12.81 -8.71
N GLY A 244 1.55 12.93 -9.18
CA GLY A 244 1.26 13.10 -10.61
C GLY A 244 1.41 11.82 -11.42
N ILE A 245 1.30 10.64 -10.79
CA ILE A 245 1.32 9.34 -11.49
C ILE A 245 0.21 9.29 -12.55
N ASP A 246 -1.01 9.72 -12.21
CA ASP A 246 -2.15 9.63 -13.12
C ASP A 246 -2.06 10.60 -14.29
N ILE A 247 -1.69 11.86 -14.06
CA ILE A 247 -1.45 12.79 -15.15
C ILE A 247 -0.28 12.34 -16.06
N SER A 248 0.73 11.68 -15.49
CA SER A 248 1.83 11.09 -16.26
C SER A 248 1.39 9.91 -17.14
N HIS A 249 0.37 9.15 -16.74
CA HIS A 249 -0.21 8.10 -17.58
C HIS A 249 -0.87 8.66 -18.84
N VAL A 250 -1.44 9.88 -18.78
CA VAL A 250 -1.97 10.58 -19.95
C VAL A 250 -0.86 10.92 -20.93
N LEU A 251 0.23 11.50 -20.43
CA LEU A 251 1.38 11.86 -21.26
C LEU A 251 2.04 10.62 -21.89
N LYS A 252 2.16 9.51 -21.14
CA LYS A 252 2.69 8.25 -21.68
C LYS A 252 1.80 7.67 -22.79
N ALA A 253 0.47 7.77 -22.63
CA ALA A 253 -0.48 7.31 -23.64
C ALA A 253 -0.49 8.24 -24.87
N ARG A 254 -0.25 9.54 -24.69
CA ARG A 254 -0.22 10.56 -25.75
C ARG A 254 1.01 11.47 -25.63
N PRO A 255 2.20 10.99 -26.04
CA PRO A 255 3.46 11.75 -25.91
C PRO A 255 3.51 13.01 -26.80
N ASP A 256 2.63 13.08 -27.80
CA ASP A 256 2.50 14.15 -28.77
C ASP A 256 1.79 15.40 -28.23
N LEU A 257 1.19 15.32 -27.03
CA LEU A 257 0.53 16.46 -26.39
C LEU A 257 1.52 17.63 -26.15
N PRO A 258 1.10 18.87 -26.47
CA PRO A 258 1.94 20.05 -26.25
C PRO A 258 2.01 20.42 -24.76
N LYS A 259 3.05 21.19 -24.40
CA LYS A 259 3.24 21.69 -23.03
C LYS A 259 2.05 22.56 -22.61
N GLY A 260 1.62 22.42 -21.35
CA GLY A 260 0.56 23.25 -20.75
C GLY A 260 -0.86 22.68 -20.88
N VAL A 261 -1.05 21.60 -21.63
CA VAL A 261 -2.37 20.93 -21.72
C VAL A 261 -2.63 19.98 -20.56
N LEU A 262 -1.58 19.54 -19.87
CA LEU A 262 -1.67 18.69 -18.69
C LEU A 262 -1.30 19.53 -17.47
N VAL A 263 -2.19 19.59 -16.48
CA VAL A 263 -2.01 20.38 -15.27
C VAL A 263 -2.13 19.47 -14.05
N LEU A 264 -1.11 19.41 -13.21
CA LEU A 264 -1.15 18.78 -11.90
C LEU A 264 -1.51 19.83 -10.85
N GLN A 265 -2.53 19.57 -10.04
CA GLN A 265 -2.95 20.44 -8.94
C GLN A 265 -2.88 19.72 -7.61
N ASP A 266 -2.26 20.36 -6.62
CA ASP A 266 -2.26 19.91 -5.23
C ASP A 266 -1.85 21.06 -4.28
N LEU A 267 -1.74 20.81 -2.98
CA LEU A 267 -1.28 21.81 -2.02
C LEU A 267 0.18 22.25 -2.30
N PRO A 268 0.57 23.49 -1.92
CA PRO A 268 1.91 24.04 -2.21
C PRO A 268 3.07 23.11 -1.87
N GLU A 269 3.02 22.49 -0.69
CA GLU A 269 4.05 21.58 -0.16
C GLU A 269 4.20 20.28 -0.97
N ILE A 270 3.14 19.88 -1.69
CA ILE A 270 3.15 18.72 -2.59
C ILE A 270 3.79 19.11 -3.91
N ILE A 271 3.35 20.25 -4.46
CA ILE A 271 3.83 20.77 -5.74
C ILE A 271 5.31 21.10 -5.71
N GLU A 272 5.82 21.58 -4.57
CA GLU A 272 7.26 21.81 -4.36
C GLU A 272 8.09 20.52 -4.49
N ARG A 273 7.50 19.36 -4.17
CA ARG A 273 8.14 18.03 -4.22
C ARG A 273 7.80 17.25 -5.49
N ALA A 274 6.94 17.77 -6.35
CA ALA A 274 6.48 17.06 -7.54
C ALA A 274 7.63 16.94 -8.56
N ASP A 275 7.94 15.71 -8.94
CA ASP A 275 8.90 15.39 -10.00
C ASP A 275 8.13 14.83 -11.20
N VAL A 276 7.69 15.74 -12.08
CA VAL A 276 6.89 15.43 -13.26
C VAL A 276 7.56 15.95 -14.53
N ASP A 277 7.21 15.34 -15.66
CA ASP A 277 7.70 15.74 -16.98
C ASP A 277 7.47 17.24 -17.25
N GLU A 278 8.44 17.89 -17.91
CA GLU A 278 8.40 19.34 -18.19
C GLU A 278 7.20 19.80 -19.05
N LYS A 279 6.50 18.87 -19.71
CA LYS A 279 5.25 19.12 -20.44
C LYS A 279 4.05 19.27 -19.50
N ILE A 280 4.13 18.76 -18.28
CA ILE A 280 3.10 18.85 -17.24
C ILE A 280 3.31 20.13 -16.45
N THR A 281 2.26 20.93 -16.30
CA THR A 281 2.29 22.15 -15.50
C THR A 281 1.86 21.84 -14.07
N ALA A 282 2.80 21.88 -13.13
CA ALA A 282 2.50 21.76 -11.71
C ALA A 282 1.97 23.10 -11.16
N MET A 283 0.83 23.08 -10.46
CA MET A 283 0.15 24.28 -9.98
C MET A 283 -0.44 24.09 -8.59
N ALA A 284 -0.03 24.92 -7.64
CA ALA A 284 -0.59 24.90 -6.30
C ALA A 284 -2.08 25.30 -6.31
N HIS A 285 -2.96 24.43 -5.81
CA HIS A 285 -4.38 24.68 -5.69
C HIS A 285 -5.02 23.88 -4.55
N ASP A 286 -5.67 24.59 -3.63
CA ASP A 286 -6.60 24.02 -2.67
C ASP A 286 -7.96 23.80 -3.33
N PHE A 287 -8.35 22.54 -3.52
CA PHE A 287 -9.57 22.16 -4.21
C PHE A 287 -10.87 22.53 -3.48
N PHE A 288 -10.79 23.00 -2.23
CA PHE A 288 -11.93 23.60 -1.53
C PHE A 288 -12.19 25.05 -1.98
N LYS A 289 -11.23 25.66 -2.68
CA LYS A 289 -11.37 26.99 -3.29
C LYS A 289 -11.90 26.87 -4.73
N PRO A 290 -12.44 27.97 -5.31
CA PRO A 290 -12.88 27.95 -6.70
C PRO A 290 -11.76 27.53 -7.66
N GLN A 291 -12.08 26.60 -8.56
CA GLN A 291 -11.13 26.05 -9.54
C GLN A 291 -10.56 27.16 -10.46
N PRO A 292 -9.23 27.40 -10.46
CA PRO A 292 -8.59 28.46 -11.25
C PRO A 292 -8.56 28.17 -12.75
N VAL A 293 -8.48 26.91 -13.18
CA VAL A 293 -8.54 26.55 -14.59
C VAL A 293 -9.98 26.68 -15.10
N LYS A 294 -10.19 27.53 -16.10
CA LYS A 294 -11.51 27.78 -16.71
C LYS A 294 -11.55 27.22 -18.13
N GLY A 295 -12.65 26.58 -18.49
CA GLY A 295 -12.88 26.07 -19.85
C GLY A 295 -13.42 24.64 -19.87
N LYS A 296 -13.50 24.05 -21.06
CA LYS A 296 -13.78 22.63 -21.24
C LYS A 296 -12.48 21.85 -21.05
N SER A 297 -12.28 21.31 -19.86
CA SER A 297 -11.16 20.45 -19.50
C SER A 297 -11.71 19.27 -18.71
N LEU A 298 -11.10 18.09 -18.85
CA LEU A 298 -11.39 16.96 -17.98
C LEU A 298 -10.71 17.21 -16.64
N HIS A 299 -11.48 17.25 -15.56
CA HIS A 299 -10.94 17.35 -14.21
C HIS A 299 -10.92 15.95 -13.59
N SER A 300 -9.76 15.30 -13.57
CA SER A 300 -9.60 14.02 -12.87
C SER A 300 -9.45 14.26 -11.38
N ARG A 301 -10.02 13.36 -10.59
CA ARG A 301 -9.81 13.26 -9.14
C ARG A 301 -9.54 11.80 -8.83
N SER A 302 -8.31 11.50 -8.48
CA SER A 302 -7.92 10.17 -8.04
C SER A 302 -7.89 10.14 -6.52
N LEU A 303 -9.03 9.78 -5.92
CA LEU A 303 -9.10 9.42 -4.50
C LEU A 303 -8.55 7.99 -4.29
#